data_AF-A0A818CIN6-F1
#
_entry.id   AF-A0A818CIN6-F1
#
_cell.length_a   1.000
_cell.length_b   1.000
_cell.length_c   1.000
_cell.angle_alpha   90.00
_cell.angle_beta   90.00
_cell.angle_gamma   90.00
#
_symmetry.space_group_name_H-M   'P 1'
#
loop_
_entity.id
_entity.type
_entity.pdbx_description
1 polymer ?
#
loop_
_entity_poly.entity_id
_entity_poly.type
_entity_poly.pdbx_seq_one_letter_code
_entity_poly.pdbx_strand_id
1 'polypeptide(L)'
;MLIECVYNDKTCTTNDFISFLSSTYGQCFTFNAKTKTTNGSDLRYTNDDGGSGKLILRLYAQSHLYVPYASEDVSVGMIAMIHDNTQLPLIDVAGTLLAPGRRHRLGYKKKTNQFLSSPYTDCTTKIPLAMQAMFNEYEGADYAYSQGVCYTLCIQAY
;
A
#
# COMPACT_ATOMS: atom_id res chain seq x y z
N MET A 1 14.93 8.13 1.69
CA MET A 1 13.58 8.48 2.19
C MET A 1 13.35 8.06 3.65
N LEU A 2 13.63 6.81 4.04
CA LEU A 2 13.45 6.33 5.42
C LEU A 2 14.59 6.78 6.34
N ILE A 3 14.29 7.43 7.46
CA ILE A 3 15.27 7.77 8.51
C ILE A 3 15.13 6.80 9.70
N GLU A 4 13.89 6.49 10.09
CA GLU A 4 13.62 5.67 11.27
C GLU A 4 12.36 4.83 11.03
N CYS A 5 12.40 3.58 11.47
CA CYS A 5 11.28 2.65 11.41
C CYS A 5 11.20 1.88 12.72
N VAL A 6 10.06 1.96 13.38
CA VAL A 6 9.77 1.19 14.60
C VAL A 6 8.38 0.58 14.47
N TYR A 7 8.30 -0.74 14.60
CA TYR A 7 7.05 -1.48 14.65
C TYR A 7 6.95 -2.25 15.97
N ASN A 8 5.90 -2.00 16.77
CA ASN A 8 5.72 -2.63 18.09
C ASN A 8 7.00 -2.60 18.94
N ASP A 9 7.62 -1.42 19.03
CA ASP A 9 8.86 -1.16 19.78
C ASP A 9 10.10 -1.93 19.29
N LYS A 10 10.02 -2.62 18.16
CA LYS A 10 11.16 -3.21 17.45
C LYS A 10 11.58 -2.36 16.26
N THR A 11 12.88 -2.25 16.07
CA THR A 11 13.45 -1.57 14.89
C THR A 11 13.16 -2.38 13.63
N CYS A 12 12.58 -1.74 12.63
CA CYS A 12 12.46 -2.27 11.28
C CYS A 12 13.45 -1.57 10.35
N THR A 13 13.71 -2.17 9.20
CA THR A 13 14.69 -1.70 8.21
C THR A 13 14.04 -1.59 6.83
N THR A 14 14.80 -1.15 5.84
CA THR A 14 14.36 -1.11 4.44
C THR A 14 13.99 -2.50 3.89
N ASN A 15 14.49 -3.58 4.51
CA ASN A 15 14.19 -4.95 4.09
C ASN A 15 12.77 -5.40 4.46
N ASP A 16 12.11 -4.69 5.38
CA ASP A 16 10.72 -4.97 5.76
C ASP A 16 9.69 -4.30 4.82
N PHE A 17 10.19 -3.68 3.73
CA PHE A 17 9.38 -3.01 2.72
C PHE A 17 9.62 -3.65 1.36
N ILE A 18 8.54 -3.76 0.59
CA ILE A 18 8.64 -3.97 -0.86
C ILE A 18 8.49 -2.62 -1.57
N SER A 19 9.13 -2.46 -2.73
CA SER A 19 8.96 -1.27 -3.54
C SER A 19 8.12 -1.55 -4.78
N PHE A 20 7.32 -0.58 -5.19
CA PHE A 20 6.67 -0.56 -6.50
C PHE A 20 6.81 0.82 -7.12
N LEU A 21 6.64 0.89 -8.44
CA LEU A 21 6.69 2.16 -9.16
C LEU A 21 5.28 2.67 -9.43
N SER A 22 4.96 3.87 -8.92
CA SER A 22 3.79 4.65 -9.33
C SER A 22 4.18 5.54 -10.50
N SER A 23 3.32 5.60 -11.53
CA SER A 23 3.49 6.52 -12.66
C SER A 23 3.42 7.99 -12.25
N THR A 24 2.71 8.31 -11.17
CA THR A 24 2.46 9.67 -10.71
C THR A 24 3.48 10.10 -9.65
N TYR A 25 3.78 9.21 -8.70
CA TYR A 25 4.59 9.54 -7.51
C TYR A 25 6.00 8.94 -7.51
N GLY A 26 6.35 8.16 -8.54
CA GLY A 26 7.64 7.48 -8.62
C GLY A 26 7.72 6.29 -7.68
N GLN A 27 8.88 6.09 -7.02
CA GLN A 27 9.12 4.89 -6.23
C GLN A 27 8.37 4.93 -4.89
N CYS A 28 7.44 4.00 -4.71
CA CYS A 28 6.66 3.81 -3.50
C CYS A 28 7.16 2.59 -2.71
N PHE A 29 6.87 2.57 -1.41
CA PHE A 29 7.28 1.50 -0.50
C PHE A 29 6.09 1.04 0.34
N THR A 30 5.88 -0.28 0.41
CA THR A 30 4.79 -0.90 1.16
C THR A 30 5.37 -1.72 2.29
N PHE A 31 4.98 -1.37 3.53
CA PHE A 31 5.28 -2.16 4.71
C PHE A 31 4.32 -3.35 4.81
N ASN A 32 4.84 -4.52 5.20
CA ASN A 32 4.01 -5.70 5.52
C ASN A 32 3.11 -6.20 4.36
N ALA A 33 3.58 -6.08 3.12
CA ALA A 33 2.90 -6.68 1.97
C ALA A 33 3.06 -8.21 2.00
N LYS A 34 2.04 -8.95 1.57
CA LYS A 34 2.16 -10.41 1.40
C LYS A 34 3.02 -10.69 0.17
N THR A 35 4.14 -11.39 0.32
CA THR A 35 5.01 -11.73 -0.81
C THR A 35 4.71 -13.12 -1.38
N LYS A 36 5.04 -13.37 -2.65
CA LYS A 36 4.86 -14.67 -3.31
C LYS A 36 5.74 -15.78 -2.72
N THR A 37 6.87 -15.41 -2.12
CA THR A 37 7.91 -16.33 -1.62
C THR A 37 7.75 -16.69 -0.15
N THR A 38 7.01 -15.89 0.62
CA THR A 38 6.81 -16.14 2.05
C THR A 38 5.43 -16.79 2.27
N ASN A 39 5.40 -17.97 2.88
CA ASN A 39 4.18 -18.67 3.26
C ASN A 39 3.49 -18.02 4.49
N GLY A 40 3.39 -16.69 4.50
CA GLY A 40 2.73 -15.91 5.55
C GLY A 40 3.48 -15.82 6.89
N SER A 41 4.63 -16.48 7.05
CA SER A 41 5.45 -16.44 8.30
C SER A 41 5.98 -15.05 8.64
N ASP A 42 6.10 -14.18 7.64
CA ASP A 42 6.74 -12.87 7.76
C ASP A 42 5.71 -11.73 7.86
N LEU A 43 4.41 -12.05 7.80
CA LEU A 43 3.35 -11.08 7.98
C LEU A 43 3.26 -10.64 9.43
N ARG A 44 3.25 -9.33 9.62
CA ARG A 44 3.14 -8.70 10.93
C ARG A 44 1.68 -8.49 11.33
N TYR A 45 1.31 -8.88 12.54
CA TYR A 45 -0.03 -8.69 13.10
C TYR A 45 0.00 -7.73 14.28
N THR A 46 -1.16 -7.13 14.60
CA THR A 46 -1.25 -6.08 15.63
C THR A 46 -0.69 -6.51 16.97
N ASN A 47 -0.89 -7.77 17.35
CA ASN A 47 -0.49 -8.30 18.66
C ASN A 47 0.92 -8.90 18.65
N ASP A 48 1.65 -8.79 17.53
CA ASP A 48 3.03 -9.28 17.45
C ASP A 48 3.87 -8.60 18.51
N ASP A 49 4.74 -9.38 19.14
CA ASP A 49 5.69 -8.90 20.16
C ASP A 49 5.01 -8.21 21.36
N GLY A 50 3.72 -8.52 21.60
CA GLY A 50 2.93 -7.91 22.68
C GLY A 50 2.54 -6.46 22.43
N GLY A 51 2.74 -5.95 21.21
CA GLY A 51 2.41 -4.57 20.83
C GLY A 51 0.95 -4.37 20.43
N SER A 52 0.67 -3.17 19.91
CA SER A 52 -0.67 -2.74 19.48
C SER A 52 -0.78 -2.46 17.97
N GLY A 53 0.14 -3.02 17.17
CA GLY A 53 0.24 -2.82 15.74
C GLY A 53 0.69 -1.41 15.34
N LYS A 54 1.53 -0.79 16.17
CA LYS A 54 1.95 0.61 16.01
C LYS A 54 3.19 0.68 15.14
N LEU A 55 3.03 1.28 13.96
CA LEU A 55 4.13 1.65 13.07
C LEU A 55 4.48 3.13 13.27
N ILE A 56 5.75 3.41 13.53
CA ILE A 56 6.32 4.75 13.63
C ILE A 56 7.36 4.90 12.53
N LEU A 57 7.17 5.88 11.67
CA LEU A 57 8.10 6.22 10.59
C LEU A 57 8.59 7.65 10.77
N ARG A 58 9.90 7.85 10.61
CA ARG A 58 10.49 9.16 10.35
C ARG A 58 11.01 9.17 8.93
N LEU A 59 10.47 10.07 8.12
CA LEU A 59 10.74 10.13 6.70
C LEU A 59 11.35 11.47 6.31
N TYR A 60 12.18 11.46 5.28
CA TYR A 60 12.83 12.64 4.72
C TYR A 60 12.23 12.97 3.36
N ALA A 61 11.52 14.10 3.26
CA ALA A 61 10.82 14.54 2.06
C ALA A 61 11.70 15.31 1.05
N GLN A 62 13.03 15.14 1.07
CA GLN A 62 14.02 15.63 0.07
C GLN A 62 13.61 16.86 -0.76
N SER A 63 13.12 17.92 -0.12
CA SER A 63 12.39 18.99 -0.82
C SER A 63 13.23 19.78 -1.84
N HIS A 64 14.55 19.75 -1.65
CA HIS A 64 15.53 20.38 -2.53
C HIS A 64 15.74 19.62 -3.86
N LEU A 65 15.28 18.37 -3.97
CA LEU A 65 15.37 17.55 -5.18
C LEU A 65 14.05 17.47 -5.96
N TYR A 66 13.03 18.23 -5.54
CA TYR A 66 11.74 18.24 -6.23
C TYR A 66 11.90 18.87 -7.61
N VAL A 67 11.28 18.25 -8.62
CA VAL A 67 11.28 18.80 -9.97
C VAL A 67 10.24 19.92 -10.04
N PRO A 68 10.65 21.18 -10.27
CA PRO A 68 9.71 22.29 -10.40
C PRO A 68 8.75 22.03 -11.56
N TYR A 69 7.45 22.31 -11.37
CA TYR A 69 6.40 22.22 -12.38
C TYR A 69 6.07 20.83 -12.94
N ALA A 70 6.64 19.74 -12.39
CA ALA A 70 6.37 18.38 -12.87
C ALA A 70 5.15 17.70 -12.23
N SER A 71 4.75 18.14 -11.04
CA SER A 71 3.55 17.66 -10.35
C SER A 71 2.42 18.66 -10.56
N GLU A 72 1.20 18.14 -10.81
CA GLU A 72 -0.01 18.97 -10.87
C GLU A 72 -0.23 19.73 -9.55
N ASP A 73 0.22 19.15 -8.44
CA ASP A 73 0.29 19.77 -7.13
C ASP A 73 1.67 20.39 -6.88
N VAL A 74 1.75 21.71 -6.77
CA VAL A 74 2.97 22.46 -6.36
C VAL A 74 3.26 22.30 -4.86
N SER A 75 3.03 21.10 -4.31
CA SER A 75 3.11 20.83 -2.88
C SER A 75 4.25 19.86 -2.56
N VAL A 76 5.00 20.19 -1.51
CA VAL A 76 5.99 19.29 -0.93
C VAL A 76 5.29 18.45 0.13
N GLY A 77 5.31 17.14 -0.03
CA GLY A 77 4.63 16.22 0.86
C GLY A 77 4.93 14.77 0.56
N MET A 78 4.29 13.92 1.34
CA MET A 78 4.29 12.48 1.15
C MET A 78 2.86 12.02 0.95
N ILE A 79 2.65 11.00 0.13
CA ILE A 79 1.37 10.33 0.01
C ILE A 79 1.44 8.98 0.70
N ALA A 80 0.41 8.64 1.48
CA ALA A 80 0.33 7.37 2.20
C ALA A 80 -1.07 6.77 2.05
N MET A 81 -1.13 5.44 2.01
CA MET A 81 -2.37 4.68 1.96
C MET A 81 -2.28 3.52 2.94
N ILE A 82 -3.40 3.21 3.59
CA ILE A 82 -3.56 1.95 4.31
C ILE A 82 -4.47 1.06 3.49
N HIS A 83 -4.03 -0.16 3.26
CA HIS A 83 -4.72 -1.18 2.48
C HIS A 83 -4.44 -2.56 3.06
N ASP A 84 -5.21 -3.56 2.63
CA ASP A 84 -4.95 -4.96 3.04
C ASP A 84 -3.64 -5.46 2.40
N ASN A 85 -2.96 -6.39 3.08
CA ASN A 85 -1.63 -6.89 2.70
C ASN A 85 -1.60 -7.57 1.32
N THR A 86 -2.76 -8.02 0.84
CA THR A 86 -2.98 -8.65 -0.47
C THR A 86 -3.61 -7.71 -1.50
N GLN A 87 -3.83 -6.45 -1.16
CA GLN A 87 -4.47 -5.49 -2.05
C GLN A 87 -3.41 -4.69 -2.81
N LEU A 88 -3.56 -4.57 -4.13
CA LEU A 88 -2.74 -3.66 -4.93
C LEU A 88 -2.96 -2.21 -4.44
N PRO A 89 -1.90 -1.47 -4.09
CA PRO A 89 -2.01 -0.09 -3.64
C PRO A 89 -2.38 0.85 -4.77
N LEU A 90 -3.65 1.25 -4.85
CA LEU A 90 -4.14 2.30 -5.76
C LEU A 90 -3.92 3.69 -5.13
N ILE A 91 -2.65 4.05 -4.96
CA ILE A 91 -2.23 5.27 -4.26
C ILE A 91 -2.75 6.55 -4.91
N ASP A 92 -2.93 6.53 -6.24
CA ASP A 92 -3.48 7.65 -7.02
C ASP A 92 -4.96 7.92 -6.73
N VAL A 93 -5.69 6.90 -6.26
CA VAL A 93 -7.15 6.99 -6.02
C VAL A 93 -7.46 7.20 -4.55
N ALA A 94 -6.75 6.50 -3.66
CA ALA A 94 -7.08 6.41 -2.23
C ALA A 94 -5.95 6.89 -1.29
N GLY A 95 -4.93 7.53 -1.84
CA GLY A 95 -3.84 8.10 -1.06
C GLY A 95 -4.26 9.31 -0.23
N THR A 96 -3.62 9.49 0.91
CA THR A 96 -3.75 10.65 1.79
C THR A 96 -2.45 11.45 1.77
N LEU A 97 -2.56 12.76 1.52
CA LEU A 97 -1.41 13.66 1.53
C LEU A 97 -1.00 14.02 2.96
N LEU A 98 0.31 13.96 3.22
CA LEU A 98 0.95 14.21 4.50
C LEU A 98 1.99 15.32 4.32
N ALA A 99 1.74 16.48 4.94
CA ALA A 99 2.66 17.61 4.91
C ALA A 99 3.93 17.35 5.75
N PRO A 100 5.12 17.80 5.32
CA PRO A 100 6.35 17.66 6.09
C PRO A 100 6.36 18.61 7.31
N GLY A 101 7.36 18.45 8.18
CA GLY A 101 7.60 19.36 9.32
C GLY A 101 6.67 19.17 10.53
N ARG A 102 5.75 18.20 10.49
CA ARG A 102 4.88 17.86 11.62
C ARG A 102 4.70 16.35 11.76
N ARG A 103 4.28 15.90 12.94
CA ARG A 103 3.91 14.51 13.19
C ARG A 103 2.45 14.28 12.78
N HIS A 104 2.23 13.28 11.93
CA HIS A 104 0.89 12.79 11.60
C HIS A 104 0.57 11.55 12.44
N ARG A 105 -0.63 11.51 13.03
CA ARG A 105 -1.12 10.33 13.75
C ARG A 105 -2.37 9.84 13.08
N LEU A 106 -2.25 8.71 12.41
CA LEU A 106 -3.34 8.10 11.67
C LEU A 106 -3.85 6.90 12.47
N GLY A 107 -5.12 6.95 12.89
CA GLY A 107 -5.79 5.89 13.64
C GLY A 107 -6.83 5.20 12.77
N TYR A 108 -6.89 3.87 12.85
CA TYR A 108 -7.72 3.06 11.97
C TYR A 108 -8.47 1.98 12.75
N LYS A 109 -9.65 1.62 12.24
CA LYS A 109 -10.44 0.50 12.73
C LYS A 109 -10.75 -0.41 11.55
N LYS A 110 -10.27 -1.65 11.60
CA LYS A 110 -10.57 -2.65 10.57
C LYS A 110 -12.06 -2.96 10.59
N LYS A 111 -12.69 -2.91 9.42
CA LYS A 111 -14.04 -3.41 9.18
C LYS A 111 -13.98 -4.42 8.04
N THR A 112 -14.47 -5.63 8.29
CA THR A 112 -14.52 -6.69 7.28
C THR A 112 -15.98 -7.02 7.01
N ASN A 113 -16.35 -7.01 5.73
CA ASN A 113 -17.67 -7.45 5.29
C ASN A 113 -17.48 -8.82 4.61
N GLN A 114 -18.31 -9.78 4.97
CA GLN A 114 -18.33 -11.11 4.34
C GLN A 114 -19.63 -11.24 3.56
N PHE A 115 -19.51 -11.53 2.26
CA PHE A 115 -20.63 -11.77 1.37
C PHE A 115 -20.70 -13.26 1.05
N LEU A 116 -21.90 -13.82 1.05
CA LEU A 116 -22.11 -15.22 0.67
C LEU A 116 -22.00 -15.36 -0.85
N SER A 117 -21.37 -16.43 -1.33
CA SER A 117 -21.29 -16.73 -2.75
C SER A 117 -22.67 -17.02 -3.36
N SER A 118 -22.70 -17.25 -4.68
CA SER A 118 -23.89 -17.72 -5.39
C SER A 118 -24.55 -18.89 -4.63
N PRO A 119 -25.89 -18.89 -4.45
CA PRO A 119 -26.89 -18.04 -5.12
C PRO A 119 -27.22 -16.69 -4.42
N TYR A 120 -26.56 -16.36 -3.30
CA TYR A 120 -26.94 -15.17 -2.51
C TYR A 120 -26.40 -13.86 -3.07
N THR A 121 -25.20 -13.90 -3.65
CA THR A 121 -24.58 -12.77 -4.35
C THR A 121 -23.80 -13.26 -5.56
N ASP A 122 -23.55 -12.36 -6.51
CA ASP A 122 -22.67 -12.60 -7.66
C ASP A 122 -21.21 -12.22 -7.36
N CYS A 123 -20.81 -12.20 -6.07
CA CYS A 123 -19.44 -11.93 -5.69
C CYS A 123 -18.48 -13.01 -6.22
N THR A 124 -17.33 -12.56 -6.74
CA THR A 124 -16.25 -13.42 -7.23
C THR A 124 -14.93 -13.03 -6.57
N THR A 125 -14.12 -14.05 -6.27
CA THR A 125 -12.72 -13.89 -5.85
C THR A 125 -11.75 -14.30 -6.96
N LYS A 126 -12.27 -14.69 -8.13
CA LYS A 126 -11.47 -15.09 -9.29
C LYS A 126 -10.76 -13.87 -9.87
N ILE A 127 -9.45 -13.98 -10.08
CA ILE A 127 -8.61 -12.95 -10.70
C ILE A 127 -8.72 -13.11 -12.23
N PRO A 128 -9.27 -12.13 -12.96
CA PRO A 128 -9.29 -12.17 -14.43
C PRO A 128 -7.88 -12.06 -15.03
N LEU A 129 -7.67 -12.58 -16.24
CA LEU A 129 -6.38 -12.54 -16.93
C LEU A 129 -5.79 -11.13 -17.05
N ALA A 130 -6.61 -10.11 -17.34
CA ALA A 130 -6.16 -8.72 -17.41
C ALA A 130 -5.60 -8.20 -16.07
N MET A 131 -6.23 -8.60 -14.96
CA MET A 131 -5.77 -8.26 -13.62
C MET A 131 -4.49 -9.01 -13.25
N GLN A 132 -4.39 -10.29 -13.66
CA GLN A 132 -3.18 -11.07 -13.47
C GLN A 132 -1.99 -10.48 -14.24
N ALA A 133 -2.21 -10.01 -15.48
CA ALA A 133 -1.19 -9.33 -16.26
C ALA A 133 -0.69 -8.07 -15.54
N MET A 134 -1.60 -7.25 -15.00
CA MET A 134 -1.21 -6.09 -14.18
C MET A 134 -0.42 -6.51 -12.94
N PHE A 135 -0.85 -7.53 -12.20
CA PHE A 135 -0.15 -8.00 -11.00
C PHE A 135 1.24 -8.56 -11.28
N ASN A 136 1.50 -9.06 -12.48
CA ASN A 136 2.83 -9.53 -12.88
C ASN A 136 3.83 -8.38 -13.06
N GLU A 137 3.37 -7.16 -13.36
CA GLU A 137 4.25 -5.97 -13.45
C GLU A 137 4.69 -5.48 -12.06
N TYR A 138 3.91 -5.77 -11.01
CA TYR A 138 4.23 -5.39 -9.64
C TYR A 138 5.00 -6.52 -8.96
N GLU A 139 6.32 -6.52 -9.15
CA GLU A 139 7.23 -7.46 -8.49
C GLU A 139 7.19 -7.29 -6.96
N GLY A 140 7.15 -8.43 -6.24
CA GLY A 140 7.34 -8.47 -4.78
C GLY A 140 6.11 -8.73 -3.91
N ALA A 141 4.88 -8.70 -4.45
CA ALA A 141 3.67 -9.04 -3.68
C ALA A 141 2.72 -10.02 -4.38
N ASP A 142 1.99 -10.77 -3.57
CA ASP A 142 0.92 -11.69 -3.95
C ASP A 142 -0.44 -11.00 -3.78
N TYR A 143 -0.89 -10.38 -4.86
CA TYR A 143 -2.12 -9.59 -4.88
C TYR A 143 -3.36 -10.45 -5.17
N ALA A 144 -4.42 -10.17 -4.41
CA ALA A 144 -5.73 -10.78 -4.57
C ALA A 144 -6.64 -9.89 -5.44
N TYR A 145 -7.80 -10.45 -5.81
CA TYR A 145 -8.83 -9.71 -6.51
C TYR A 145 -9.21 -8.43 -5.76
N SER A 146 -9.31 -7.33 -6.50
CA SER A 146 -9.74 -6.03 -5.98
C SER A 146 -10.71 -5.37 -6.96
N GLN A 147 -11.87 -4.93 -6.44
CA GLN A 147 -12.87 -4.21 -7.23
C GLN A 147 -12.30 -2.89 -7.78
N GLY A 148 -11.47 -2.19 -7.00
CA GLY A 148 -10.81 -0.95 -7.47
C GLY A 148 -9.95 -1.19 -8.70
N VAL A 149 -9.18 -2.28 -8.71
CA VAL A 149 -8.34 -2.66 -9.86
C VAL A 149 -9.20 -3.02 -11.07
N CYS A 150 -10.34 -3.69 -10.86
CA CYS A 150 -11.29 -3.99 -11.92
C CYS A 150 -11.81 -2.71 -12.61
N TYR A 151 -12.12 -1.66 -11.84
CA TYR A 151 -12.54 -0.38 -12.42
C TYR A 151 -11.41 0.31 -13.18
N THR A 152 -10.19 0.33 -12.61
CA THR A 152 -9.03 0.92 -13.29
C THR A 152 -8.75 0.24 -14.62
N LEU A 153 -8.78 -1.09 -14.68
CA LEU A 153 -8.59 -1.85 -15.91
C LEU A 153 -9.70 -1.60 -16.93
N CYS A 154 -10.94 -1.49 -16.48
CA CYS A 154 -12.07 -1.17 -17.35
C CYS A 154 -11.88 0.20 -18.03
N ILE A 155 -11.43 1.21 -17.27
CA ILE A 155 -11.16 2.55 -17.80
C ILE A 155 -9.98 2.53 -18.77
N GLN A 156 -8.93 1.74 -18.50
CA GLN A 156 -7.76 1.64 -19.38
C GLN A 156 -8.03 0.88 -20.70
N ALA A 157 -9.09 0.07 -20.77
CA ALA A 157 -9.44 -0.69 -21.96
C ALA A 157 -10.16 0.13 -23.04
N TYR A 158 -10.62 1.35 -22.70
CA TYR A 158 -11.33 2.28 -23.59
C TYR A 158 -10.54 3.58 -23.77
#